data_AF-A0A2P7MT86-F1
#
_entry.id   AF-A0A2P7MT86-F1
#
_cell.length_a   1.000
_cell.length_b   1.000
_cell.length_c   1.000
_cell.angle_alpha   90.00
_cell.angle_beta   90.00
_cell.angle_gamma   90.00
#
_symmetry.space_group_name_H-M   'P 1'
#
loop_
_entity.id
_entity.type
_entity.pdbx_description
1 polymer ?
#
loop_
_entity_poly.entity_id
_entity_poly.type
_entity_poly.pdbx_seq_one_letter_code
_entity_poly.pdbx_strand_id
1 'polypeptide(L)'
;MSWLPALTPDLEVLLRLGLAVLCGLAVGINRAHHGNTSHPNRLRVHVLVGLSACLMVLAAGDDPQARSRVIQGVATGIGFLGAGEILVPPAADKRGLPEVRGLTSAASIWFTAALGVTVAASTPLLAGVALVLALITLSQRSNGESRPDIDPAADQKRKR
;
A
#
# COMPACT_ATOMS: atom_id res chain seq x y z
N MET A 1 -17.88 -5.92 -18.53
CA MET A 1 -18.59 -4.66 -18.18
C MET A 1 -17.65 -3.52 -18.52
N SER A 2 -17.84 -2.92 -19.70
CA SER A 2 -16.95 -1.86 -20.20
C SER A 2 -17.20 -0.56 -19.45
N TRP A 3 -16.13 0.11 -19.03
CA TRP A 3 -16.18 1.39 -18.31
C TRP A 3 -16.68 2.53 -19.19
N LEU A 4 -16.50 2.39 -20.49
CA LEU A 4 -16.92 3.32 -21.52
C LEU A 4 -17.40 2.50 -22.73
N PRO A 5 -18.70 2.53 -23.08
CA PRO A 5 -19.28 1.65 -24.09
C PRO A 5 -18.78 1.89 -25.53
N ALA A 6 -18.02 2.96 -25.75
CA ALA A 6 -17.50 3.34 -27.07
C ALA A 6 -16.01 2.97 -27.30
N LEU A 7 -15.33 2.39 -26.31
CA LEU A 7 -13.90 2.08 -26.38
C LEU A 7 -13.64 0.65 -26.86
N THR A 8 -12.55 0.46 -27.63
CA THR A 8 -12.10 -0.89 -27.97
C THR A 8 -11.59 -1.60 -26.71
N PRO A 9 -11.77 -2.93 -26.60
CA PRO A 9 -11.39 -3.70 -25.41
C PRO A 9 -9.92 -3.50 -25.01
N ASP A 10 -9.03 -3.46 -26.00
CA ASP A 10 -7.58 -3.29 -25.78
C ASP A 10 -7.25 -1.93 -25.17
N LEU A 11 -7.93 -0.87 -25.64
CA LEU A 11 -7.71 0.48 -25.11
C LEU A 11 -8.27 0.62 -23.69
N GLU A 12 -9.38 -0.06 -23.39
CA GLU A 12 -9.90 -0.12 -22.02
C GLU A 12 -8.92 -0.80 -21.06
N VAL A 13 -8.29 -1.91 -21.48
CA VAL A 13 -7.24 -2.58 -20.69
C VAL A 13 -6.06 -1.64 -20.46
N LEU A 14 -5.58 -0.94 -21.49
CA LEU A 14 -4.51 0.05 -21.35
C LEU A 14 -4.85 1.14 -20.33
N LEU A 15 -6.08 1.68 -20.38
CA LEU A 15 -6.54 2.72 -19.46
C LEU A 15 -6.62 2.22 -18.01
N ARG A 16 -7.08 0.99 -17.80
CA ARG A 16 -7.13 0.37 -16.46
C ARG A 16 -5.72 0.17 -15.90
N LEU A 17 -4.79 -0.35 -16.70
CA LEU A 17 -3.39 -0.51 -16.29
C LEU A 17 -2.75 0.86 -15.99
N GLY A 18 -3.00 1.87 -16.83
CA GLY A 18 -2.56 3.24 -16.61
C GLY A 18 -3.10 3.82 -15.30
N LEU A 19 -4.39 3.63 -15.02
CA LEU A 19 -5.00 4.06 -13.77
C LEU A 19 -4.40 3.34 -12.55
N ALA A 20 -4.12 2.05 -12.64
CA ALA A 20 -3.46 1.30 -11.57
C ALA A 20 -2.06 1.86 -11.28
N VAL A 21 -1.29 2.23 -12.31
CA VAL A 21 0.01 2.91 -12.16
C VAL A 21 -0.17 4.27 -11.49
N LEU A 22 -1.12 5.10 -11.91
CA LEU A 22 -1.38 6.41 -11.31
C LEU A 22 -1.78 6.31 -9.83
N CYS A 23 -2.65 5.36 -9.48
CA CYS A 23 -3.02 5.05 -8.11
C CYS A 23 -1.79 4.66 -7.27
N GLY A 24 -0.96 3.74 -7.78
CA GLY A 24 0.27 3.31 -7.10
C GLY A 24 1.30 4.43 -6.95
N LEU A 25 1.42 5.31 -7.95
CA LEU A 25 2.26 6.50 -7.88
C LEU A 25 1.76 7.47 -6.81
N ALA A 26 0.46 7.76 -6.77
CA ALA A 26 -0.12 8.68 -5.79
C ALA A 26 0.12 8.22 -4.35
N VAL A 27 -0.14 6.95 -4.05
CA VAL A 27 0.13 6.37 -2.72
C VAL A 27 1.63 6.33 -2.44
N GLY A 28 2.42 5.89 -3.42
CA GLY A 28 3.87 5.76 -3.28
C GLY A 28 4.61 7.08 -3.10
N ILE A 29 4.20 8.16 -3.78
CA ILE A 29 4.75 9.52 -3.63
C ILE A 29 4.49 9.99 -2.21
N ASN A 30 3.22 9.93 -1.78
CA ASN A 30 2.87 10.29 -0.43
C ASN A 30 3.73 9.50 0.57
N ARG A 31 3.92 8.19 0.38
CA ARG A 31 4.73 7.35 1.28
C ARG A 31 6.24 7.61 1.22
N ALA A 32 6.77 7.99 0.06
CA ALA A 32 8.19 8.29 -0.15
C ALA A 32 8.62 9.61 0.49
N HIS A 33 7.70 10.57 0.63
CA HIS A 33 7.92 11.85 1.29
C HIS A 33 7.67 11.85 2.81
N HIS A 34 7.37 10.69 3.41
CA HIS A 34 7.20 10.62 4.85
C HIS A 34 8.55 10.57 5.58
N GLY A 35 8.90 11.68 6.26
CA GLY A 35 10.08 11.83 7.10
C GLY A 35 11.23 12.59 6.41
N ASN A 36 12.36 12.75 7.12
CA ASN A 36 13.56 13.46 6.62
C ASN A 36 14.42 12.62 5.66
N THR A 37 14.03 11.38 5.36
CA THR A 37 14.82 10.47 4.51
C THR A 37 13.97 10.01 3.33
N SER A 38 14.32 10.49 2.14
CA SER A 38 13.68 10.04 0.91
C SER A 38 14.00 8.56 0.66
N HIS A 39 12.96 7.72 0.57
CA HIS A 39 13.11 6.31 0.24
C HIS A 39 12.52 6.05 -1.16
N PRO A 40 13.28 6.32 -2.24
CA PRO A 40 12.79 6.23 -3.62
C PRO A 40 12.33 4.81 -4.00
N ASN A 41 12.86 3.77 -3.35
CA ASN A 41 12.40 2.40 -3.57
C ASN A 41 10.94 2.16 -3.14
N ARG A 42 10.39 2.95 -2.20
CA ARG A 42 8.99 2.77 -1.75
C ARG A 42 7.99 3.11 -2.86
N LEU A 43 8.31 4.08 -3.72
CA LEU A 43 7.45 4.44 -4.85
C LEU A 43 7.26 3.25 -5.82
N ARG A 44 8.37 2.61 -6.21
CA ARG A 44 8.38 1.50 -7.18
C ARG A 44 7.56 0.30 -6.69
N VAL A 45 7.65 0.00 -5.39
CA VAL A 45 6.89 -1.11 -4.77
C VAL A 45 5.38 -0.87 -4.91
N HIS A 46 4.89 0.33 -4.61
CA HIS A 46 3.47 0.63 -4.68
C HIS A 46 2.95 0.54 -6.13
N VAL A 47 3.71 1.08 -7.10
CA VAL A 47 3.36 0.97 -8.52
C VAL A 47 3.30 -0.48 -8.98
N LEU A 48 4.33 -1.27 -8.69
CA LEU A 48 4.39 -2.68 -9.12
C LEU A 48 3.31 -3.53 -8.47
N VAL A 49 3.02 -3.31 -7.19
CA VAL A 49 1.97 -4.04 -6.45
C VAL A 49 0.59 -3.75 -7.02
N GLY A 50 0.24 -2.47 -7.21
CA GLY A 50 -1.05 -2.07 -7.77
C GLY A 50 -1.22 -2.55 -9.22
N LEU A 51 -0.18 -2.39 -10.04
CA LEU A 51 -0.18 -2.85 -11.43
C LEU A 51 -0.31 -4.37 -11.53
N SER A 52 0.43 -5.12 -10.72
CA SER A 52 0.40 -6.60 -10.74
C SER A 52 -0.97 -7.12 -10.32
N ALA A 53 -1.56 -6.55 -9.26
CA ALA A 53 -2.90 -6.93 -8.81
C ALA A 53 -3.96 -6.65 -9.89
N CYS A 54 -3.87 -5.51 -10.57
CA CYS A 54 -4.74 -5.18 -11.70
C CYS A 54 -4.57 -6.18 -12.85
N LEU A 55 -3.33 -6.44 -13.25
CA LEU A 55 -2.99 -7.35 -14.36
C LEU A 55 -3.46 -8.78 -14.09
N MET A 56 -3.27 -9.30 -12.88
CA MET A 56 -3.72 -10.64 -12.50
C MET A 56 -5.25 -10.77 -12.60
N VAL A 57 -6.00 -9.79 -12.11
CA VAL A 57 -7.47 -9.82 -12.15
C VAL A 57 -8.00 -9.67 -13.57
N LEU A 58 -7.36 -8.84 -14.41
CA LEU A 58 -7.71 -8.73 -15.84
C LEU A 58 -7.40 -10.04 -16.59
N ALA A 59 -6.25 -10.67 -16.30
CA ALA A 59 -5.86 -11.95 -16.92
C ALA A 59 -6.80 -13.12 -16.56
N ALA A 60 -7.51 -13.03 -15.43
CA ALA A 60 -8.54 -14.00 -15.06
C ALA A 60 -9.79 -13.95 -15.95
N GLY A 61 -9.95 -12.90 -16.76
CA GLY A 61 -11.09 -12.72 -17.66
C GLY A 61 -12.40 -12.47 -16.93
N ASP A 62 -13.52 -12.77 -17.60
CA ASP A 62 -14.86 -12.44 -17.10
C ASP A 62 -15.45 -13.49 -16.15
N ASP A 63 -14.84 -14.67 -16.01
CA ASP A 63 -15.32 -15.70 -15.08
C ASP A 63 -15.27 -15.19 -13.63
N PRO A 64 -16.43 -15.06 -12.94
CA PRO A 64 -16.46 -14.62 -11.55
C PRO A 64 -15.70 -15.55 -10.59
N GLN A 65 -15.68 -16.87 -10.87
CA GLN A 65 -15.00 -17.83 -10.01
C GLN A 65 -13.48 -17.74 -10.16
N ALA A 66 -12.96 -17.68 -11.39
CA ALA A 66 -11.55 -17.43 -11.65
C ALA A 66 -11.09 -16.11 -11.00
N ARG A 67 -11.84 -15.02 -11.18
CA ARG A 67 -11.52 -13.72 -10.55
C ARG A 67 -11.48 -13.80 -9.03
N SER A 68 -12.45 -14.46 -8.40
CA SER A 68 -12.48 -14.63 -6.94
C SER A 68 -11.23 -15.36 -6.43
N ARG A 69 -10.81 -16.44 -7.10
CA ARG A 69 -9.59 -17.19 -6.75
C ARG A 69 -8.33 -16.34 -6.90
N VAL A 70 -8.23 -15.57 -7.97
CA VAL A 70 -7.11 -14.65 -8.18
C VAL A 70 -7.06 -13.58 -7.08
N ILE A 71 -8.20 -12.97 -6.74
CA ILE A 71 -8.28 -11.96 -5.67
C ILE A 71 -7.85 -12.55 -4.32
N GLN A 72 -8.27 -13.78 -4.00
CA GLN A 72 -7.83 -14.49 -2.79
C GLN A 72 -6.31 -14.75 -2.80
N GLY A 73 -5.76 -15.15 -3.95
CA GLY A 73 -4.32 -15.33 -4.14
C GLY A 73 -3.53 -14.04 -3.95
N VAL A 74 -4.01 -12.93 -4.54
CA VAL A 74 -3.46 -11.59 -4.34
C VAL A 74 -3.49 -11.21 -2.85
N ALA A 75 -4.63 -11.33 -2.18
CA ALA A 75 -4.75 -11.01 -0.76
C ALA A 75 -3.76 -11.81 0.11
N THR A 76 -3.58 -13.09 -0.20
CA THR A 76 -2.60 -13.96 0.49
C THR A 76 -1.16 -13.49 0.25
N GLY A 77 -0.79 -13.24 -1.00
CA GLY A 77 0.57 -12.81 -1.36
C GLY A 77 0.95 -11.45 -0.74
N ILE A 78 0.01 -10.51 -0.72
CA ILE A 78 0.25 -9.20 -0.13
C ILE A 78 0.35 -9.27 1.41
N GLY A 79 -0.34 -10.22 2.04
CA GLY A 79 -0.14 -10.53 3.46
C GLY A 79 1.32 -10.88 3.80
N PHE A 80 1.98 -11.68 2.95
CA PHE A 80 3.40 -12.01 3.11
C PHE A 80 4.32 -10.80 2.90
N LEU A 81 4.05 -9.97 1.89
CA LEU A 81 4.83 -8.73 1.67
C LEU A 81 4.67 -7.76 2.84
N GLY A 82 3.45 -7.63 3.39
CA GLY A 82 3.18 -6.82 4.58
C GLY A 82 3.94 -7.32 5.81
N ALA A 83 3.94 -8.64 6.05
CA ALA A 83 4.70 -9.23 7.14
C ALA A 83 6.22 -8.99 7.00
N GLY A 84 6.75 -9.09 5.78
CA GLY A 84 8.17 -8.82 5.48
C GLY A 84 8.57 -7.36 5.71
N GLU A 85 7.66 -6.41 5.50
CA GLU A 85 7.89 -4.99 5.76
C GLU A 85 7.78 -4.64 7.26
N ILE A 86 7.01 -5.43 8.03
CA ILE A 86 6.76 -5.18 9.45
C ILE A 86 7.87 -5.74 10.35
N LEU A 87 8.35 -6.94 10.04
CA LEU A 87 9.23 -7.71 10.92
C LEU A 87 10.69 -7.31 10.69
N VAL A 88 11.29 -6.66 11.69
CA VAL A 88 12.71 -6.30 11.67
C VAL A 88 13.51 -7.33 12.47
N PRO A 89 14.50 -8.02 11.87
CA PRO A 89 15.37 -8.93 12.59
C PRO A 89 16.11 -8.21 13.73
N PRO A 90 16.33 -8.87 14.88
CA PRO A 90 17.19 -8.33 15.92
C PRO A 90 18.56 -8.00 15.33
N ALA A 91 19.14 -6.86 15.72
CA ALA A 91 20.54 -6.58 15.41
C ALA A 91 21.39 -7.76 15.90
N ALA A 92 22.47 -8.09 15.16
CA ALA A 92 23.31 -9.27 15.41
C ALA A 92 23.78 -9.42 16.87
N ASP A 93 23.80 -8.30 17.61
CA ASP A 93 24.33 -8.19 18.96
C ASP A 93 23.22 -8.21 20.04
N LYS A 94 21.93 -8.23 19.63
CA LYS A 94 20.76 -8.23 20.52
C LYS A 94 20.09 -9.61 20.52
N ARG A 95 20.22 -10.34 21.63
CA ARG A 95 19.35 -11.50 21.92
C ARG A 95 17.98 -10.97 22.34
N GLY A 96 17.01 -10.97 21.43
CA GLY A 96 15.66 -10.45 21.70
C GLY A 96 14.66 -10.86 20.62
N LEU A 97 13.37 -10.62 20.89
CA LEU A 97 12.29 -10.85 19.92
C LEU A 97 12.37 -9.84 18.76
N PRO A 98 11.88 -10.18 17.55
CA PRO A 98 11.80 -9.25 16.42
C PRO A 98 11.05 -7.97 16.78
N GLU A 99 11.53 -6.82 16.30
CA GLU A 99 10.86 -5.54 16.51
C GLU A 99 9.83 -5.30 15.39
N VAL A 100 8.64 -4.83 15.78
CA VAL A 100 7.56 -4.46 14.85
C VAL A 100 7.73 -2.99 14.47
N ARG A 101 8.09 -2.70 13.22
CA ARG A 101 8.18 -1.33 12.69
C ARG A 101 7.45 -1.25 11.35
N GLY A 102 7.11 -0.05 10.86
CA GLY A 102 6.58 0.08 9.49
C GLY A 102 5.13 -0.37 9.27
N LEU A 103 4.31 -0.49 10.33
CA LEU A 103 2.89 -0.90 10.23
C LEU A 103 2.09 -0.10 9.19
N THR A 104 2.28 1.23 9.14
CA THR A 104 1.64 2.10 8.14
C THR A 104 2.14 1.84 6.72
N SER A 105 3.41 1.46 6.54
CA SER A 105 3.99 1.10 5.24
C SER A 105 3.35 -0.17 4.71
N ALA A 106 3.25 -1.20 5.55
CA ALA A 106 2.56 -2.45 5.21
C ALA A 106 1.09 -2.22 4.89
N ALA A 107 0.38 -1.41 5.67
CA ALA A 107 -1.01 -1.03 5.39
C ALA A 107 -1.15 -0.32 4.04
N SER A 108 -0.23 0.59 3.67
CA SER A 108 -0.26 1.26 2.37
C SER A 108 0.02 0.32 1.20
N ILE A 109 0.91 -0.68 1.37
CA ILE A 109 1.15 -1.71 0.36
C ILE A 109 -0.11 -2.55 0.15
N TRP A 110 -0.74 -3.00 1.24
CA TRP A 110 -2.03 -3.71 1.21
C TRP A 110 -3.09 -2.94 0.45
N PHE A 111 -3.27 -1.67 0.83
CA PHE A 111 -4.26 -0.81 0.21
C PHE A 111 -4.00 -0.60 -1.29
N THR A 112 -2.74 -0.50 -1.70
CA THR A 112 -2.38 -0.33 -3.11
C THR A 112 -2.71 -1.55 -3.96
N ALA A 113 -2.55 -2.76 -3.42
CA ALA A 113 -3.00 -3.97 -4.08
C ALA A 113 -4.53 -3.99 -4.22
N ALA A 114 -5.25 -3.60 -3.16
CA ALA A 114 -6.70 -3.50 -3.19
C ALA A 114 -7.18 -2.51 -4.26
N LEU A 115 -6.52 -1.35 -4.41
CA LEU A 115 -6.79 -0.40 -5.50
C LEU A 115 -6.59 -1.04 -6.88
N GLY A 116 -5.52 -1.79 -7.09
CA GLY A 116 -5.29 -2.52 -8.34
C GLY A 116 -6.41 -3.51 -8.67
N VAL A 117 -6.85 -4.28 -7.67
CA VAL A 117 -8.01 -5.19 -7.79
C VAL A 117 -9.29 -4.41 -8.13
N THR A 118 -9.56 -3.31 -7.43
CA THR A 118 -10.73 -2.45 -7.66
C THR A 118 -10.72 -1.86 -9.07
N VAL A 119 -9.57 -1.40 -9.57
CA VAL A 119 -9.39 -0.91 -10.93
C VAL A 119 -9.61 -2.02 -11.98
N ALA A 120 -9.35 -3.28 -11.68
CA ALA A 120 -9.64 -4.37 -12.60
C ALA A 120 -11.09 -4.89 -12.51
N ALA A 121 -11.68 -4.95 -11.32
CA ALA A 121 -12.94 -5.65 -11.07
C ALA A 121 -14.18 -4.75 -10.98
N SER A 122 -14.01 -3.44 -10.77
CA SER A 122 -15.12 -2.54 -10.40
C SER A 122 -15.26 -1.34 -11.35
N THR A 123 -16.11 -0.38 -10.99
CA THR A 123 -16.31 0.86 -11.76
C THR A 123 -15.22 1.89 -11.47
N PRO A 124 -14.92 2.79 -12.42
CA PRO A 124 -13.90 3.83 -12.22
C PRO A 124 -14.22 4.77 -11.06
N LEU A 125 -15.52 4.97 -10.76
CA LEU A 125 -15.96 5.76 -9.62
C LEU A 125 -15.50 5.15 -8.28
N LEU A 126 -15.64 3.84 -8.10
CA LEU A 126 -15.24 3.18 -6.87
C LEU A 126 -13.73 3.25 -6.66
N ALA A 127 -12.95 3.05 -7.72
CA ALA A 127 -11.49 3.21 -7.70
C ALA A 127 -11.09 4.64 -7.32
N GLY A 128 -11.74 5.66 -7.91
CA GLY A 128 -11.48 7.07 -7.60
C GLY A 128 -11.80 7.44 -6.16
N VAL A 129 -12.98 7.04 -5.65
CA VAL A 129 -13.38 7.30 -4.26
C VAL A 129 -12.41 6.65 -3.28
N ALA A 130 -12.03 5.39 -3.49
CA ALA A 130 -11.07 4.69 -2.64
C ALA A 130 -9.71 5.42 -2.62
N LEU A 131 -9.21 5.86 -3.77
CA LEU A 131 -7.95 6.61 -3.86
C LEU A 131 -8.02 7.93 -3.07
N VAL A 132 -9.09 8.70 -3.24
CA VAL A 132 -9.27 9.99 -2.52
C VAL A 132 -9.27 9.77 -1.01
N LEU A 133 -10.04 8.78 -0.53
CA LEU A 133 -10.08 8.45 0.90
C LEU A 133 -8.70 8.07 1.43
N ALA A 134 -7.94 7.28 0.68
CA ALA A 134 -6.59 6.89 1.07
C ALA A 134 -5.64 8.07 1.17
N LEU A 135 -5.68 8.98 0.18
CA LEU A 135 -4.87 10.18 0.20
C LEU A 135 -5.24 11.10 1.37
N ILE A 136 -6.53 11.23 1.71
CA ILE A 136 -6.97 11.98 2.88
C ILE A 136 -6.40 11.36 4.16
N THR A 137 -6.58 10.06 4.37
CA THR A 137 -6.08 9.35 5.56
C THR A 137 -4.56 9.45 5.67
N LEU A 138 -3.86 9.33 4.55
CA LEU A 138 -2.42 9.41 4.51
C LEU A 138 -1.87 10.83 4.65
N SER A 139 -2.64 11.84 4.23
CA SER A 139 -2.31 13.26 4.35
C SER A 139 -2.62 13.80 5.75
N GLN A 140 -3.46 13.12 6.53
CA GLN A 140 -3.68 13.44 7.94
C GLN A 140 -2.39 13.13 8.71
N ARG A 141 -1.49 14.12 8.70
CA ARG A 141 -0.30 14.17 9.54
C ARG A 141 -0.79 14.00 10.97
N SER A 142 -0.27 13.00 11.69
CA SER A 142 -0.37 12.98 13.15
C SER A 142 0.33 14.25 13.66
N ASN A 143 -0.47 15.29 13.83
CA ASN A 143 -0.08 16.58 14.34
C ASN A 143 -0.22 16.49 15.86
N GLY A 144 0.63 15.67 16.48
CA GLY A 144 0.47 15.35 17.89
C GLY A 144 1.24 14.10 18.25
N GLU A 145 2.55 14.23 18.37
CA GLU A 145 3.29 13.59 19.45
C GLU A 145 4.57 14.41 19.64
N SER A 146 4.42 15.60 20.24
CA SER A 146 5.55 16.21 20.94
C SER A 146 5.92 15.22 22.03
N ARG A 147 6.93 14.38 21.77
CA ARG A 147 7.55 13.57 22.81
C ARG A 147 7.88 14.53 23.96
N PRO A 148 7.32 14.35 25.17
CA PRO A 148 7.83 15.10 26.30
C PRO A 148 9.33 14.79 26.40
N ASP A 149 10.14 15.85 26.39
CA ASP A 149 11.57 15.74 26.63
C ASP A 149 11.75 14.94 27.93
N ILE A 150 12.34 13.75 27.81
CA ILE A 150 12.67 12.97 29.00
C ILE A 150 13.80 13.73 29.65
N ASP A 151 13.49 14.54 30.66
CA ASP A 151 14.49 15.24 31.46
C ASP A 151 15.47 14.19 32.03
N PRO A 152 16.73 14.15 31.55
CA PRO A 152 17.71 13.17 32.00
C PRO A 152 17.99 13.30 33.51
N ALA A 153 17.71 14.46 34.12
CA ALA A 153 17.85 14.67 35.56
C ALA A 153 16.78 13.95 36.39
N ALA A 154 15.58 13.73 35.85
CA ALA A 154 14.49 13.02 36.53
C ALA A 154 14.70 11.50 36.53
N ASP A 155 15.24 10.92 35.46
CA ASP A 155 15.52 9.47 35.38
C ASP A 155 16.69 9.05 36.29
N GLN A 156 17.67 9.95 36.50
CA GLN A 156 18.78 9.69 37.42
C GLN A 156 18.36 9.70 38.90
N LYS A 157 17.32 10.46 39.27
CA LYS A 157 16.76 10.49 40.62
C LYS A 157 15.90 9.27 40.95
N ARG A 158 15.32 8.60 39.95
CA ARG A 158 14.50 7.39 40.12
C ARG A 158 15.34 6.11 40.24
N LYS A 159 16.62 6.16 39.83
CA LYS A 159 17.59 5.05 39.89
C LYS A 159 18.51 5.10 41.12
N ARG A 160 18.29 6.05 42.03
CA ARG A 160 18.93 6.12 43.36
C ARG A 160 17.87 5.82 44.42
#